data_AF-A0A8W8IHC6-F1
#
_entry.id   AF-A0A8W8IHC6-F1
#
_cell.length_a   1.000
_cell.length_b   1.000
_cell.length_c   1.000
_cell.angle_alpha   90.00
_cell.angle_beta   90.00
_cell.angle_gamma   90.00
#
_symmetry.space_group_name_H-M   'P 1'
#
loop_
_entity.id
_entity.type
_entity.pdbx_description
1 polymer ?
#
loop_
_entity_poly.entity_id
_entity_poly.type
_entity_poly.pdbx_seq_one_letter_code
_entity_poly.pdbx_strand_id
1 'polypeptide(L)'
;MSDEDRARRAKWMKDQDLAKDEPRTHKSLMDKIKPKNAIRRLVKAPGNMLEGALTNVMSPFYASNLRVLTTRLIRLYVLGVAVTYWLKYHSKSWEKRKGGFYFLGDGAMGLEVG
;
A
#
# COMPACT_ATOMS: atom_id res chain seq x y z
N MET A 1 -13.38 45.94 39.37
CA MET A 1 -13.03 44.52 39.29
C MET A 1 -12.58 44.10 40.68
N SER A 2 -13.28 43.16 41.31
CA SER A 2 -12.90 42.64 42.63
C SER A 2 -11.55 41.91 42.53
N ASP A 3 -10.81 41.84 43.63
CA ASP A 3 -9.57 41.05 43.70
C ASP A 3 -9.84 39.56 43.40
N GLU A 4 -11.01 39.07 43.77
CA GLU A 4 -11.47 37.72 43.44
C GLU A 4 -11.67 37.53 41.93
N ASP A 5 -12.22 38.55 41.25
CA ASP A 5 -12.40 38.52 39.80
C ASP A 5 -11.05 38.56 39.07
N ARG A 6 -10.07 39.29 39.62
CA ARG A 6 -8.71 39.37 39.07
C ARG A 6 -7.99 38.03 39.19
N ALA A 7 -8.12 37.35 40.32
CA ALA A 7 -7.59 36.00 40.52
C ALA A 7 -8.23 34.98 39.57
N ARG A 8 -9.57 35.04 39.39
CA ARG A 8 -10.29 34.17 38.45
C ARG A 8 -9.85 34.40 37.00
N ARG A 9 -9.64 35.66 36.62
CA ARG A 9 -9.12 36.03 35.29
C ARG A 9 -7.70 35.51 35.07
N ALA A 10 -6.81 35.63 36.06
CA ALA A 10 -5.44 35.14 35.97
C ALA A 10 -5.39 33.61 35.81
N LYS A 11 -6.25 32.88 36.52
CA LYS A 11 -6.41 31.43 36.36
C LYS A 11 -6.90 31.08 34.95
N TRP A 12 -7.98 31.73 34.50
CA TRP A 12 -8.52 31.52 33.15
C TRP A 12 -7.48 31.75 32.05
N MET A 13 -6.64 32.78 32.18
CA MET A 13 -5.58 33.08 31.22
C MET A 13 -4.51 31.98 31.18
N LYS A 14 -4.13 31.40 32.34
CA LYS A 14 -3.21 30.25 32.38
C LYS A 14 -3.84 28.99 31.78
N ASP A 15 -5.15 28.80 31.97
CA ASP A 15 -5.86 27.66 31.40
C ASP A 15 -5.97 27.74 29.86
N GLN A 16 -5.64 28.89 29.24
CA GLN A 16 -5.52 29.02 27.77
C GLN A 16 -4.17 28.54 27.23
N ASP A 17 -3.16 28.35 28.07
CA ASP A 17 -1.86 27.85 27.61
C ASP A 17 -1.98 26.38 27.24
N LEU A 18 -1.86 26.09 25.94
CA LEU A 18 -1.91 24.73 25.42
C LEU A 18 -0.66 23.94 25.85
N ALA A 19 -0.83 22.64 26.12
CA ALA A 19 0.29 21.76 26.37
C ALA A 19 1.25 21.75 25.17
N LYS A 20 2.57 21.65 25.41
CA LYS A 20 3.59 21.66 24.34
C LYS A 20 3.38 20.58 23.26
N ASP A 21 2.71 19.50 23.61
CA ASP A 21 2.39 18.37 22.73
C ASP A 21 1.05 18.52 21.99
N GLU A 22 0.35 19.64 22.19
CA GLU A 22 -0.90 19.97 21.56
C GLU A 22 -0.76 21.26 20.72
N PRO A 23 -1.44 21.37 19.56
CA PRO A 23 -2.31 20.38 18.96
C PRO A 23 -1.52 19.23 18.34
N ARG A 24 -1.94 17.98 18.59
CA ARG A 24 -1.40 16.81 17.91
C ARG A 24 -1.73 16.90 16.42
N THR A 25 -0.85 17.54 15.67
CA THR A 25 -1.03 17.74 14.23
C THR A 25 -1.11 16.39 13.55
N HIS A 26 -1.93 16.29 12.50
CA HIS A 26 -2.19 15.06 11.74
C HIS A 26 -0.90 14.32 11.31
N LYS A 27 0.19 15.06 11.10
CA LYS A 27 1.52 14.55 10.77
C LYS A 27 2.09 13.61 11.84
N SER A 28 1.98 13.96 13.12
CA SER A 28 2.45 13.16 14.26
C SER A 28 1.69 11.83 14.41
N LEU A 29 0.41 11.83 14.05
CA LEU A 29 -0.43 10.64 14.02
C LEU A 29 -0.07 9.75 12.82
N MET A 30 0.09 10.35 11.64
CA MET A 30 0.47 9.64 10.41
C MET A 30 1.84 8.98 10.53
N ASP A 31 2.80 9.62 11.19
CA ASP A 31 4.12 9.02 11.45
C ASP A 31 4.05 7.82 12.41
N LYS A 32 3.10 7.81 13.36
CA LYS A 32 2.84 6.65 14.23
C LYS A 32 2.13 5.51 13.48
N ILE A 33 1.32 5.83 12.48
CA ILE A 33 0.58 4.86 11.65
C ILE A 33 1.47 4.28 10.53
N LYS A 34 2.57 4.95 10.15
CA LYS A 34 3.50 4.44 9.13
C LYS A 34 3.91 3.00 9.46
N PRO A 35 3.80 2.06 8.49
CA PRO A 35 4.08 0.67 8.75
C PRO A 35 5.55 0.49 9.12
N LYS A 36 5.80 0.01 10.35
CA LYS A 36 7.17 -0.27 10.84
C LYS A 36 7.87 -1.40 10.08
N ASN A 37 7.13 -2.24 9.34
CA ASN A 37 7.64 -3.40 8.61
C ASN A 37 8.53 -3.00 7.41
N ALA A 38 9.78 -3.48 7.39
CA ALA A 38 10.77 -3.22 6.36
C ALA A 38 10.36 -3.72 4.96
N ILE A 39 9.78 -4.92 4.86
CA ILE A 39 9.33 -5.50 3.58
C ILE A 39 8.29 -4.58 2.94
N ARG A 40 7.36 -4.07 3.74
CA ARG A 40 6.30 -3.18 3.28
C ARG A 40 6.85 -1.82 2.82
N ARG A 41 8.00 -1.38 3.37
CA ARG A 41 8.71 -0.20 2.89
C ARG A 41 9.40 -0.46 1.56
N LEU A 42 10.09 -1.59 1.41
CA LEU A 42 10.75 -1.97 0.15
C LEU A 42 9.75 -2.07 -1.01
N VAL A 43 8.59 -2.70 -0.79
CA VAL A 43 7.54 -2.81 -1.82
C VAL A 43 6.96 -1.44 -2.20
N LYS A 44 6.89 -0.49 -1.25
CA LYS A 44 6.39 0.87 -1.52
C LYS A 44 7.45 1.82 -2.10
N ALA A 45 8.73 1.55 -1.86
CA ALA A 45 9.84 2.42 -2.24
C ALA A 45 9.82 2.85 -3.72
N PRO A 46 9.71 1.96 -4.71
CA PRO A 46 9.73 2.37 -6.12
C PRO A 46 8.54 3.26 -6.48
N GLY A 47 7.35 2.99 -5.91
CA GLY A 47 6.19 3.85 -6.11
C GLY A 47 6.38 5.23 -5.51
N ASN A 48 6.96 5.32 -4.30
CA ASN A 48 7.23 6.61 -3.66
C ASN A 48 8.29 7.43 -4.40
N MET A 49 9.30 6.77 -4.98
CA MET A 49 10.30 7.43 -5.83
C MET A 49 9.65 8.01 -7.10
N LEU A 50 8.75 7.25 -7.72
CA LEU A 50 7.99 7.70 -8.89
C LEU A 50 7.08 8.89 -8.54
N GLU A 51 6.39 8.84 -7.41
CA GLU A 51 5.58 9.98 -6.94
C GLU A 51 6.44 11.22 -6.70
N GLY A 52 7.58 11.09 -6.01
CA GLY A 52 8.49 12.20 -5.73
C GLY A 52 9.10 12.83 -6.99
N ALA A 53 9.36 12.03 -8.02
CA ALA A 53 9.80 12.54 -9.32
C ALA A 53 8.68 13.32 -10.02
N LEU A 54 7.44 12.80 -9.96
CA LEU A 54 6.29 13.43 -10.60
C LEU A 54 5.82 14.69 -9.87
N THR A 55 5.92 14.78 -8.54
CA THR A 55 5.49 15.97 -7.78
C THR A 55 6.22 17.25 -8.18
N ASN A 56 7.41 17.14 -8.79
CA ASN A 56 8.15 18.30 -9.31
C ASN A 56 7.57 18.85 -10.62
N VAL A 57 6.77 18.05 -11.32
CA VAL A 57 6.27 18.35 -12.68
C VAL A 57 4.74 18.51 -12.69
N MET A 58 4.02 17.87 -11.76
CA MET A 58 2.56 17.90 -11.71
C MET A 58 2.03 18.15 -10.29
N SER A 59 0.75 18.50 -10.22
CA SER A 59 0.05 18.67 -8.94
C SER A 59 0.13 17.39 -8.09
N PRO A 60 0.29 17.52 -6.75
CA PRO A 60 0.36 16.39 -5.82
C PRO A 60 -0.78 15.39 -5.97
N PHE A 61 -1.97 15.87 -6.36
CA PHE A 61 -3.13 15.03 -6.58
C PHE A 61 -2.92 14.05 -7.74
N TYR A 62 -2.41 14.52 -8.88
CA TYR A 62 -2.16 13.67 -10.04
C TYR A 62 -0.98 12.73 -9.82
N ALA A 63 0.09 13.19 -9.17
CA ALA A 63 1.25 12.38 -8.84
C ALA A 63 0.89 11.16 -7.97
N SER A 64 0.05 11.38 -6.95
CA SER A 64 -0.44 10.31 -6.06
C SER A 64 -1.31 9.29 -6.81
N ASN A 65 -2.22 9.77 -7.67
CA ASN A 65 -3.07 8.90 -8.49
C ASN A 65 -2.26 8.05 -9.46
N LEU A 66 -1.27 8.65 -10.13
CA LEU A 66 -0.37 7.92 -11.04
C LEU A 66 0.45 6.88 -10.28
N ARG A 67 1.01 7.19 -9.10
CA ARG A 67 1.68 6.18 -8.28
C ARG A 67 0.76 4.99 -8.03
N VAL A 68 -0.48 5.23 -7.59
CA VAL A 68 -1.42 4.16 -7.27
C VAL A 68 -1.76 3.33 -8.50
N LEU A 69 -2.02 3.97 -9.64
CA LEU A 69 -2.31 3.32 -10.90
C LEU A 69 -1.14 2.44 -11.36
N THR A 70 0.07 3.02 -11.47
CA THR A 70 1.27 2.31 -11.91
C THR A 70 1.59 1.13 -10.99
N THR A 71 1.49 1.31 -9.67
CA THR A 71 1.76 0.21 -8.71
C THR A 71 0.71 -0.90 -8.81
N ARG A 72 -0.54 -0.60 -9.17
CA ARG A 72 -1.58 -1.61 -9.42
C ARG A 72 -1.33 -2.35 -10.73
N LEU A 73 -1.00 -1.64 -11.80
CA LEU A 73 -0.72 -2.23 -13.12
C LEU A 73 0.48 -3.18 -13.06
N ILE A 74 1.57 -2.79 -12.40
CA ILE A 74 2.75 -3.66 -12.23
C ILE A 74 2.37 -4.94 -11.49
N ARG A 75 1.61 -4.84 -10.38
CA ARG A 75 1.17 -6.01 -9.61
C ARG A 75 0.26 -6.93 -10.43
N LEU A 76 -0.67 -6.36 -11.19
CA LEU A 76 -1.57 -7.10 -12.07
C LEU A 76 -0.78 -7.82 -13.16
N TYR A 77 0.19 -7.13 -13.77
CA TYR A 77 1.05 -7.70 -14.81
C TYR A 77 1.88 -8.87 -14.27
N VAL A 78 2.59 -8.69 -13.15
CA VAL A 78 3.39 -9.76 -12.53
C VAL A 78 2.52 -10.97 -12.19
N LEU A 79 1.34 -10.75 -11.61
CA LEU A 79 0.40 -11.83 -11.30
C LEU A 79 -0.10 -12.52 -12.57
N GLY A 80 -0.42 -11.76 -13.62
CA GLY A 80 -0.83 -12.30 -14.91
C GLY A 80 0.26 -13.15 -15.56
N VAL A 81 1.51 -12.69 -15.55
CA VAL A 81 2.66 -13.49 -16.05
C VAL A 81 2.86 -14.75 -15.23
N ALA A 82 2.77 -14.66 -13.89
CA ALA A 82 2.92 -15.83 -13.02
C ALA A 82 1.81 -16.86 -13.25
N VAL A 83 0.55 -16.43 -13.34
CA VAL A 83 -0.59 -17.31 -13.61
C VAL A 83 -0.49 -17.92 -15.00
N THR A 84 -0.18 -17.14 -16.03
CA THR A 84 -0.05 -17.67 -17.40
C THR A 84 1.11 -18.66 -17.53
N TYR A 85 2.25 -18.38 -16.90
CA TYR A 85 3.38 -19.30 -16.85
C TYR A 85 3.01 -20.59 -16.09
N TRP A 86 2.36 -20.46 -14.94
CA TRP A 86 1.86 -21.60 -14.17
C TRP A 86 0.92 -22.44 -15.02
N LEU A 87 -0.11 -21.85 -15.64
CA LEU A 87 -1.03 -22.58 -16.54
C LEU A 87 -0.29 -23.29 -17.68
N LYS A 88 0.70 -22.64 -18.30
CA LYS A 88 1.45 -23.19 -19.44
C LYS A 88 2.29 -24.41 -19.10
N TYR A 89 2.86 -24.48 -17.88
CA TYR A 89 3.84 -25.51 -17.52
C TYR A 89 3.41 -26.42 -16.37
N HIS A 90 2.34 -26.07 -15.65
CA HIS A 90 1.71 -26.95 -14.66
C HIS A 90 1.32 -28.28 -15.30
N SER A 91 0.94 -28.27 -16.58
CA SER A 91 0.57 -29.45 -17.34
C SER A 91 1.74 -30.37 -17.73
N LYS A 92 2.99 -29.93 -17.60
CA LYS A 92 4.21 -30.64 -18.04
C LYS A 92 5.07 -31.17 -16.88
N SER A 93 4.61 -31.01 -15.64
CA SER A 93 5.29 -31.54 -14.46
C SER A 93 5.01 -33.04 -14.28
N TRP A 94 6.03 -33.81 -13.93
CA TRP A 94 5.92 -35.24 -13.56
C TRP A 94 5.05 -35.47 -12.32
N GLU A 95 4.73 -34.43 -11.55
CA GLU A 95 3.88 -34.46 -10.36
C GLU A 95 2.38 -34.59 -10.69
N LYS A 96 1.99 -34.46 -11.97
CA LYS A 96 0.60 -34.61 -12.43
C LYS A 96 -0.05 -35.93 -12.06
N ARG A 97 0.73 -36.98 -11.79
CA ARG A 97 0.22 -38.29 -11.35
C ARG A 97 -0.27 -38.32 -9.88
N LYS A 98 -0.10 -37.24 -9.11
CA LYS A 98 -0.34 -37.24 -7.65
C LYS A 98 -1.59 -36.47 -7.18
N GLY A 99 -2.45 -35.97 -8.07
CA GLY A 99 -3.73 -35.32 -7.68
C GLY A 99 -3.63 -33.80 -7.55
N GLY A 100 -4.17 -33.06 -8.52
CA GLY A 100 -4.24 -31.59 -8.52
C GLY A 100 -5.44 -31.06 -9.33
N PHE A 101 -5.53 -29.74 -9.56
CA PHE A 101 -6.57 -29.16 -10.39
C PHE A 101 -6.32 -29.48 -11.88
N TYR A 102 -7.22 -30.25 -12.49
CA TYR A 102 -7.13 -30.63 -13.89
C TYR A 102 -8.02 -29.75 -14.75
N PHE A 103 -7.46 -29.20 -15.83
CA PHE A 103 -8.24 -28.56 -16.88
C PHE A 103 -8.74 -29.62 -17.85
N LEU A 104 -10.05 -29.63 -18.14
CA LEU A 104 -10.73 -30.67 -18.94
C LEU A 104 -10.13 -30.87 -20.36
N GLY A 105 -9.39 -29.90 -20.88
CA GLY A 105 -8.77 -29.95 -22.22
C GLY A 105 -7.46 -30.75 -22.31
N ASP A 106 -6.81 -31.05 -21.18
CA ASP A 106 -5.52 -31.76 -21.17
C ASP A 106 -5.65 -33.26 -21.51
N GLY A 107 -6.87 -33.82 -21.51
CA GLY A 107 -7.15 -35.22 -21.85
C GLY A 107 -7.44 -35.47 -23.34
N ALA A 108 -7.69 -34.41 -24.13
CA ALA A 108 -8.15 -34.57 -25.53
C ALA A 108 -7.00 -34.69 -26.55
N MET A 109 -5.76 -34.35 -26.18
CA MET A 109 -4.59 -34.41 -27.08
C MET A 109 -3.81 -35.73 -27.00
N GLY A 110 -4.33 -36.75 -26.31
CA GLY A 110 -3.66 -38.03 -26.09
C GLY A 110 -4.24 -39.22 -26.88
N LEU A 111 -5.20 -39.01 -27.78
CA LEU A 111 -5.89 -40.07 -28.52
C LEU A 111 -5.65 -40.05 -30.04
N GLU A 112 -4.49 -39.56 -30.49
CA GLU A 112 -4.00 -39.87 -31.82
C GLU A 112 -2.55 -40.34 -31.70
N VAL A 113 -2.23 -41.45 -32.40
CA VAL A 113 -0.98 -42.21 -32.40
C VAL A 113 -0.93 -43.35 -31.38
N GLY A 114 -1.43 -44.51 -31.81
CA GLY A 114 -1.36 -45.81 -31.15
C GLY A 114 -2.32 -46.81 -31.77
#